data_AF-A0AAN6XXK7-F1
#
_entry.id   AF-A0AAN6XXK7-F1
#
_cell.length_a   1.000
_cell.length_b   1.000
_cell.length_c   1.000
_cell.angle_alpha   90.00
_cell.angle_beta   90.00
_cell.angle_gamma   90.00
#
_symmetry.space_group_name_H-M   'P 1'
#
loop_
_entity.id
_entity.type
_entity.pdbx_description
1 polymer ?
#
loop_
_entity_poly.entity_id
_entity_poly.type
_entity_poly.pdbx_seq_one_letter_code
_entity_poly.pdbx_strand_id
1 'polypeptide(L)'
;MHFAAAATAAIVLMARSALASPVASPSSSVPTVAPTSVMLGEILSEAESAAKDAELAAAGVAVDESVLAFSAGDAEGSLDKRSYLGTCGSCGIATVNGEYALECRCRNSAGAVDWTRIVLNRCLANANGQLDWRRNGGFQGSCSSYVLEGNRNFQSKCRNNAGATNWAWAKNLEERIHNWNGVLGCDV
;
A
#
# COMPACT_ATOMS: atom_id res chain seq x y z
N MET A 1 -15.02 59.31 -0.38
CA MET A 1 -14.65 58.99 1.01
C MET A 1 -13.30 58.31 0.96
N HIS A 2 -12.25 59.06 1.28
CA HIS A 2 -10.85 58.63 1.35
C HIS A 2 -10.58 58.06 2.75
N PHE A 3 -10.01 56.87 2.84
CA PHE A 3 -9.19 56.49 4.00
C PHE A 3 -7.93 55.80 3.52
N ALA A 4 -6.81 56.45 3.85
CA ALA A 4 -5.45 56.04 3.60
C ALA A 4 -4.86 55.36 4.86
N ALA A 5 -3.89 54.49 4.59
CA ALA A 5 -2.69 54.20 5.36
C ALA A 5 -2.80 53.67 6.81
N ALA A 6 -2.19 52.52 7.04
CA ALA A 6 -1.10 52.40 8.02
C ALA A 6 -0.23 51.18 7.69
N ALA A 7 1.01 51.45 7.30
CA ALA A 7 2.08 50.47 7.25
C ALA A 7 2.60 50.22 8.67
N THR A 8 2.95 48.97 8.98
CA THR A 8 3.92 48.71 10.05
C THR A 8 4.79 47.53 9.62
N ALA A 9 6.03 47.88 9.25
CA ALA A 9 7.12 46.95 9.05
C ALA A 9 7.65 46.50 10.42
N ALA A 10 7.88 45.20 10.58
CA ALA A 10 8.71 44.67 11.65
C ALA A 10 9.77 43.73 11.04
N ILE A 11 10.98 44.26 11.01
CA ILE A 11 12.25 43.59 10.75
C ILE A 11 12.54 42.65 11.91
N VAL A 12 12.80 41.36 11.65
CA VAL A 12 13.55 40.53 12.61
C VAL A 12 14.70 39.84 11.88
N LEU A 13 15.86 40.09 12.48
CA LEU A 13 17.22 39.78 12.11
C LEU A 13 17.47 38.31 11.79
N MET A 14 18.43 38.14 10.88
CA MET A 14 19.14 36.89 10.61
C MET A 14 19.87 36.38 11.86
N ALA A 15 19.72 35.09 12.14
CA ALA A 15 20.69 34.32 12.90
C ALA A 15 21.17 33.16 12.02
N ARG A 16 22.26 33.40 11.30
CA ARG A 16 23.11 32.36 10.74
C ARG A 16 23.88 31.72 11.89
N SER A 17 23.76 30.41 12.05
CA SER A 17 24.74 29.62 12.81
C SER A 17 25.05 28.38 11.99
N ALA A 18 26.11 28.51 11.21
CA ALA A 18 26.84 27.40 10.64
C ALA A 18 27.82 26.91 11.70
N LEU A 19 27.69 25.66 12.13
CA LEU A 19 28.81 24.89 12.65
C LEU A 19 28.77 23.52 11.97
N ALA A 20 29.69 23.37 11.03
CA ALA A 20 30.11 22.11 10.49
C ALA A 20 30.65 21.20 11.60
N SER A 21 30.31 19.92 11.56
CA SER A 21 31.05 18.88 12.28
C SER A 21 31.67 17.93 11.26
N PRO A 22 32.96 17.58 11.41
CA PRO A 22 33.68 16.73 10.47
C PRO A 22 33.45 15.24 10.73
N VAL A 23 33.29 14.50 9.62
CA VAL A 23 33.90 13.20 9.27
C VAL A 23 34.27 12.25 10.43
N ALA A 24 33.56 11.13 10.52
CA ALA A 24 34.08 9.88 11.08
C ALA A 24 33.45 8.65 10.37
N SER A 25 34.22 8.10 9.43
CA SER A 25 34.21 6.71 8.94
C SER A 25 35.70 6.36 8.69
N PRO A 26 36.18 5.10 8.74
CA PRO A 26 35.46 3.82 8.72
C PRO A 26 35.96 2.80 9.78
N SER A 27 35.19 1.73 10.04
CA SER A 27 35.82 0.45 10.41
C SER A 27 35.11 -0.71 9.74
N SER A 28 35.89 -1.35 8.90
CA SER A 28 35.61 -2.55 8.13
C SER A 28 35.77 -3.77 9.04
N SER A 29 34.82 -4.69 8.99
CA SER A 29 35.01 -6.08 9.43
C SER A 29 33.98 -6.94 8.71
N VAL A 30 34.33 -7.36 7.50
CA VAL A 30 33.64 -8.41 6.75
C VAL A 30 34.15 -9.75 7.27
N PRO A 31 33.33 -10.61 7.91
CA PRO A 31 33.67 -12.01 8.05
C PRO A 31 33.36 -12.76 6.74
N THR A 32 34.44 -13.21 6.10
CA THR A 32 34.45 -14.26 5.08
C THR A 32 33.86 -15.54 5.65
N VAL A 33 32.73 -16.01 5.11
CA VAL A 33 32.24 -17.37 5.33
C VAL A 33 32.13 -18.07 3.97
N ALA A 34 32.73 -19.25 3.94
CA ALA A 34 33.00 -20.08 2.77
C ALA A 34 31.74 -20.58 2.04
N PRO A 35 31.85 -20.89 0.74
CA PRO A 35 30.80 -21.57 -0.01
C PRO A 35 30.81 -23.08 0.29
N THR A 36 29.71 -23.60 0.82
CA THR A 36 29.46 -25.05 0.87
C THR A 36 28.83 -25.48 -0.46
N SER A 37 29.57 -26.29 -1.19
CA SER A 37 29.15 -26.97 -2.41
C SER A 37 28.06 -28.02 -2.16
N VAL A 38 27.09 -28.04 -3.08
CA VAL A 38 26.53 -29.21 -3.76
C VAL A 38 25.95 -30.35 -2.90
N MET A 39 24.62 -30.49 -2.97
CA MET A 39 24.02 -31.78 -3.26
C MET A 39 22.99 -31.62 -4.37
N LEU A 40 23.28 -32.25 -5.51
CA LEU A 40 22.31 -32.62 -6.54
C LEU A 40 21.20 -33.44 -5.88
N GLY A 41 19.96 -33.03 -6.11
CA GLY A 41 18.76 -33.80 -5.83
C GLY A 41 17.82 -33.66 -7.01
N GLU A 42 18.19 -34.28 -8.13
CA GLU A 42 17.24 -34.69 -9.17
C GLU A 42 16.20 -35.62 -8.53
N ILE A 43 14.93 -35.21 -8.56
CA ILE A 43 13.85 -36.16 -8.82
C ILE A 43 12.76 -35.42 -9.58
N LEU A 44 12.72 -35.73 -10.88
CA LEU A 44 11.58 -35.60 -11.76
C LEU A 44 10.33 -36.19 -11.11
N SER A 45 9.22 -35.46 -11.18
CA SER A 45 7.90 -36.07 -11.35
C SER A 45 7.05 -35.16 -12.23
N GLU A 46 7.15 -35.42 -13.53
CA GLU A 46 6.01 -35.61 -14.44
C GLU A 46 4.87 -36.37 -13.70
N ALA A 47 3.57 -36.21 -13.91
CA ALA A 47 2.76 -35.50 -14.88
C ALA A 47 1.30 -35.46 -14.35
N GLU A 48 0.41 -34.86 -15.14
CA GLU A 48 -1.00 -35.27 -15.32
C GLU A 48 -2.02 -35.04 -14.21
N SER A 49 -2.90 -34.06 -14.44
CA SER A 49 -4.28 -34.39 -14.84
C SER A 49 -5.01 -33.13 -15.30
N ALA A 50 -5.04 -32.97 -16.62
CA ALA A 50 -6.11 -32.28 -17.31
C ALA A 50 -7.39 -33.14 -17.28
N ALA A 51 -8.51 -32.51 -17.62
CA ALA A 51 -9.79 -33.07 -18.04
C ALA A 51 -10.73 -33.60 -16.95
N LYS A 52 -11.74 -32.79 -16.64
CA LYS A 52 -13.05 -33.28 -16.18
C LYS A 52 -14.17 -32.43 -16.77
N ASP A 53 -14.27 -32.50 -18.10
CA ASP A 53 -15.49 -32.18 -18.83
C ASP A 53 -16.07 -33.48 -19.42
N ALA A 54 -17.40 -33.50 -19.49
CA ALA A 54 -18.30 -34.54 -20.04
C ALA A 54 -18.58 -35.74 -19.10
N GLU A 55 -19.80 -36.26 -18.90
CA GLU A 55 -21.14 -35.96 -19.38
C GLU A 55 -22.07 -36.95 -18.62
N LEU A 56 -23.18 -36.50 -18.03
CA LEU A 56 -24.34 -37.38 -17.87
C LEU A 56 -25.62 -36.56 -17.97
N ALA A 57 -26.25 -36.71 -19.13
CA ALA A 57 -27.58 -36.22 -19.45
C ALA A 57 -28.69 -36.99 -18.69
N ALA A 58 -29.85 -36.33 -18.63
CA ALA A 58 -31.19 -36.90 -18.54
C ALA A 58 -31.64 -37.53 -17.20
N ALA A 59 -32.20 -36.69 -16.33
CA ALA A 59 -33.42 -37.01 -15.61
C ALA A 59 -34.24 -35.74 -15.42
N GLY A 60 -35.36 -35.64 -16.14
CA GLY A 60 -36.33 -34.58 -15.92
C GLY A 60 -36.97 -34.73 -14.54
N VAL A 61 -36.80 -33.73 -13.69
CA VAL A 61 -37.62 -33.54 -12.51
C VAL A 61 -38.05 -32.08 -12.51
N ALA A 62 -39.32 -31.86 -12.86
CA ALA A 62 -39.99 -30.60 -12.62
C ALA A 62 -40.25 -30.48 -11.10
N VAL A 63 -39.66 -29.47 -10.46
CA VAL A 63 -40.00 -29.08 -9.09
C VAL A 63 -40.09 -27.55 -9.02
N ASP A 64 -41.34 -27.12 -9.00
CA ASP A 64 -41.97 -26.00 -8.28
C ASP A 64 -41.14 -24.73 -8.00
N GLU A 65 -41.56 -23.64 -8.64
CA GLU A 65 -41.14 -22.26 -8.37
C GLU A 65 -41.63 -21.78 -7.00
N SER A 66 -40.88 -22.05 -5.94
CA SER A 66 -40.91 -21.20 -4.73
C SER A 66 -39.79 -21.55 -3.75
N VAL A 67 -38.53 -21.31 -4.14
CA VAL A 67 -37.41 -21.29 -3.19
C VAL A 67 -36.53 -20.08 -3.43
N LEU A 68 -36.36 -19.33 -2.34
CA LEU A 68 -35.61 -18.08 -2.21
C LEU A 68 -34.26 -18.14 -2.92
N ALA A 69 -34.06 -17.18 -3.84
CA ALA A 69 -32.80 -16.93 -4.52
C ALA A 69 -31.70 -16.60 -3.50
N PHE A 70 -30.90 -17.60 -3.14
CA PHE A 70 -29.59 -17.38 -2.55
C PHE A 70 -28.58 -17.30 -3.69
N SER A 71 -28.26 -16.08 -4.11
CA SER A 71 -27.27 -15.83 -5.14
C SER A 71 -25.88 -16.16 -4.60
N ALA A 72 -25.40 -17.38 -4.83
CA ALA A 72 -23.97 -17.67 -4.88
C ALA A 72 -23.41 -16.96 -6.12
N GLY A 73 -22.99 -15.70 -5.92
CA GLY A 73 -22.19 -14.98 -6.90
C GLY A 73 -20.76 -15.50 -6.85
N ASP A 74 -20.48 -16.57 -7.59
CA ASP A 74 -19.12 -17.05 -7.80
C ASP A 74 -18.34 -16.01 -8.61
N ALA A 75 -17.44 -15.37 -7.87
CA ALA A 75 -16.58 -14.29 -8.29
C ALA A 75 -15.37 -14.83 -9.06
N GLU A 76 -15.53 -15.02 -10.37
CA GLU A 76 -14.39 -15.05 -11.29
C GLU A 76 -13.90 -13.60 -11.49
N GLY A 77 -13.21 -13.11 -10.45
CA GLY A 77 -12.74 -11.75 -10.35
C GLY A 77 -11.59 -11.46 -11.30
N SER A 78 -11.86 -10.67 -12.34
CA SER A 78 -10.83 -9.93 -13.08
C SER A 78 -9.83 -9.32 -12.08
N LEU A 79 -8.54 -9.48 -12.39
CA LEU A 79 -7.42 -8.89 -11.64
C LEU A 79 -7.55 -7.37 -11.44
N ASP A 80 -8.40 -6.70 -12.23
CA ASP A 80 -8.77 -5.28 -12.07
C ASP A 80 -9.62 -4.95 -10.82
N LYS A 81 -9.99 -5.95 -10.00
CA LYS A 81 -10.91 -5.78 -8.86
C LYS A 81 -10.42 -6.32 -7.51
N ARG A 82 -9.12 -6.54 -7.31
CA ARG A 82 -8.58 -6.94 -5.99
C ARG A 82 -8.46 -5.78 -5.00
N SER A 83 -9.29 -4.75 -5.14
CA SER A 83 -9.44 -3.65 -4.18
C SER A 83 -9.56 -4.22 -2.76
N TYR A 84 -8.70 -3.77 -1.84
CA TYR A 84 -8.74 -4.25 -0.46
C TYR A 84 -10.09 -3.92 0.18
N LEU A 85 -10.74 -2.80 -0.19
CA LEU A 85 -12.06 -2.44 0.32
C LEU A 85 -13.16 -3.44 -0.02
N GLY A 86 -12.98 -4.31 -1.02
CA GLY A 86 -13.94 -5.39 -1.30
C GLY A 86 -14.03 -6.43 -0.17
N THR A 87 -12.98 -6.58 0.63
CA THR A 87 -12.89 -7.59 1.70
C THR A 87 -12.37 -7.04 3.03
N CYS A 88 -12.06 -5.76 3.09
CA CYS A 88 -11.61 -5.05 4.28
C CYS A 88 -12.55 -3.90 4.65
N GLY A 89 -12.62 -3.57 5.92
CA GLY A 89 -13.35 -2.41 6.45
C GLY A 89 -12.68 -1.83 7.69
N SER A 90 -13.29 -0.80 8.28
CA SER A 90 -12.73 -0.09 9.44
C SER A 90 -11.28 0.37 9.22
N CYS A 91 -11.01 0.92 8.04
CA CYS A 91 -9.67 1.34 7.65
C CYS A 91 -9.29 2.72 8.21
N GLY A 92 -8.01 2.94 8.43
CA GLY A 92 -7.45 4.22 8.86
C GLY A 92 -5.94 4.29 8.65
N ILE A 93 -5.36 5.46 8.89
CA ILE A 93 -3.91 5.62 8.95
C ILE A 93 -3.48 5.57 10.42
N ALA A 94 -2.58 4.65 10.72
CA ALA A 94 -1.89 4.54 11.99
C ALA A 94 -0.42 4.95 11.81
N THR A 95 0.25 5.30 12.92
CA THR A 95 1.71 5.50 12.93
C THR A 95 2.36 4.31 13.63
N VAL A 96 3.25 3.62 12.92
CA VAL A 96 3.98 2.45 13.42
C VAL A 96 5.48 2.72 13.26
N ASN A 97 6.22 2.76 14.36
CA ASN A 97 7.65 3.08 14.37
C ASN A 97 7.99 4.43 13.70
N GLY A 98 7.08 5.42 13.79
CA GLY A 98 7.23 6.72 13.13
C GLY A 98 6.81 6.73 11.66
N GLU A 99 6.40 5.59 11.10
CA GLU A 99 5.95 5.48 9.72
C GLU A 99 4.43 5.43 9.59
N TYR A 100 3.88 6.02 8.53
CA TYR A 100 2.46 5.94 8.20
C TYR A 100 2.13 4.57 7.64
N ALA A 101 1.20 3.89 8.29
CA ALA A 101 0.68 2.60 7.88
C ALA A 101 -0.82 2.68 7.64
N LEU A 102 -1.29 2.07 6.55
CA LEU A 102 -2.72 1.78 6.38
C LEU A 102 -3.04 0.57 7.24
N GLU A 103 -4.00 0.72 8.14
CA GLU A 103 -4.49 -0.35 9.01
C GLU A 103 -5.98 -0.57 8.72
N CYS A 104 -6.38 -1.83 8.54
CA CYS A 104 -7.75 -2.23 8.22
C CYS A 104 -8.10 -3.55 8.92
N ARG A 105 -9.40 -3.82 9.07
CA ARG A 105 -9.91 -5.16 9.38
C ARG A 105 -10.21 -5.89 8.09
N CYS A 106 -9.48 -6.96 7.79
CA CYS A 106 -9.58 -7.68 6.53
C CYS A 106 -10.05 -9.11 6.73
N ARG A 107 -10.94 -9.58 5.85
CA ARG A 107 -11.39 -10.96 5.83
C ARG A 107 -10.34 -11.87 5.17
N ASN A 108 -10.07 -13.03 5.77
CA ASN A 108 -9.25 -14.10 5.18
C ASN A 108 -10.13 -15.14 4.43
N SER A 109 -9.51 -16.11 3.78
CA SER A 109 -10.18 -17.16 2.99
C SER A 109 -11.01 -18.11 3.84
N ALA A 110 -10.75 -18.19 5.15
CA ALA A 110 -11.56 -18.93 6.11
C ALA A 110 -12.75 -18.11 6.65
N GLY A 111 -12.89 -16.85 6.23
CA GLY A 111 -13.97 -15.95 6.65
C GLY A 111 -13.70 -15.19 7.95
N ALA A 112 -12.59 -15.43 8.64
CA ALA A 112 -12.20 -14.67 9.83
C ALA A 112 -11.78 -13.24 9.46
N VAL A 113 -12.02 -12.29 10.36
CA VAL A 113 -11.79 -10.85 10.12
C VAL A 113 -10.89 -10.28 11.22
N ASP A 114 -9.65 -10.01 10.85
CA ASP A 114 -8.59 -9.56 11.76
C ASP A 114 -7.98 -8.23 11.33
N TRP A 115 -7.33 -7.55 12.28
CA TRP A 115 -6.56 -6.35 12.00
C TRP A 115 -5.28 -6.69 11.25
N THR A 116 -5.05 -5.97 10.16
CA THR A 116 -3.85 -6.08 9.35
C THR A 116 -3.38 -4.69 8.94
N ARG A 117 -2.10 -4.55 8.64
CA ARG A 117 -1.50 -3.26 8.34
C ARG A 117 -0.40 -3.37 7.29
N ILE A 118 -0.22 -2.29 6.56
CA ILE A 118 0.86 -2.12 5.59
C ILE A 118 1.49 -0.74 5.74
N VAL A 119 2.82 -0.70 5.85
CA VAL A 119 3.58 0.56 5.90
C VAL A 119 3.61 1.18 4.50
N LEU A 120 3.09 2.39 4.35
CA LEU A 120 2.92 3.05 3.05
C LEU A 120 4.26 3.42 2.39
N ASN A 121 5.34 3.59 3.17
CA ASN A 121 6.69 3.78 2.62
C ASN A 121 7.17 2.60 1.76
N ARG A 122 6.59 1.40 1.94
CA ARG A 122 6.90 0.24 1.10
C ARG A 122 6.30 0.34 -0.30
N CYS A 123 5.32 1.22 -0.49
CA CYS A 123 4.48 1.26 -1.69
C CYS A 123 4.48 2.63 -2.38
N LEU A 124 4.78 3.71 -1.65
CA LEU A 124 4.71 5.07 -2.14
C LEU A 124 6.08 5.76 -2.07
N ALA A 125 6.40 6.49 -3.14
CA ALA A 125 7.50 7.44 -3.21
C ALA A 125 6.98 8.87 -3.37
N ASN A 126 7.81 9.84 -3.03
CA ASN A 126 7.62 11.23 -3.45
C ASN A 126 8.39 11.46 -4.76
N ALA A 127 7.68 11.80 -5.83
CA ALA A 127 8.21 12.19 -7.12
C ALA A 127 7.92 13.69 -7.35
N ASN A 128 8.90 14.54 -7.03
CA ASN A 128 8.83 16.00 -7.21
C ASN A 128 7.58 16.67 -6.59
N GLY A 129 7.23 16.27 -5.36
CA GLY A 129 6.07 16.80 -4.63
C GLY A 129 4.76 16.07 -4.91
N GLN A 130 4.78 15.00 -5.69
CA GLN A 130 3.62 14.15 -5.98
C GLN A 130 3.84 12.72 -5.47
N LEU A 131 2.76 12.02 -5.11
CA LEU A 131 2.83 10.62 -4.70
C LEU A 131 2.84 9.69 -5.90
N ASP A 132 3.80 8.77 -5.92
CA ASP A 132 3.95 7.78 -6.99
C ASP A 132 4.06 6.36 -6.42
N TRP A 133 3.57 5.37 -7.17
CA TRP A 133 3.65 3.97 -6.78
C TRP A 133 5.07 3.47 -7.02
N ARG A 134 5.75 3.05 -5.94
CA ARG A 134 7.12 2.53 -6.02
C ARG A 134 7.43 1.62 -4.85
N ARG A 135 7.99 0.45 -5.17
CA ARG A 135 8.54 -0.47 -4.18
C ARG A 135 9.60 0.21 -3.32
N ASN A 136 9.40 0.18 -2.00
CA ASN A 136 10.27 0.82 -1.01
C ASN A 136 10.52 2.32 -1.31
N GLY A 137 9.47 3.03 -1.75
CA GLY A 137 9.58 4.41 -2.18
C GLY A 137 9.92 5.44 -1.10
N GLY A 138 9.65 5.14 0.18
CA GLY A 138 10.09 5.97 1.31
C GLY A 138 9.55 7.41 1.31
N PHE A 139 8.33 7.65 0.83
CA PHE A 139 7.80 9.01 0.64
C PHE A 139 7.87 9.89 1.90
N GLN A 140 7.68 9.34 3.11
CA GLN A 140 7.71 10.11 4.35
C GLN A 140 9.04 10.82 4.62
N GLY A 141 10.15 10.40 4.00
CA GLY A 141 11.42 11.13 4.11
C GLY A 141 11.35 12.57 3.59
N SER A 142 10.31 12.91 2.83
CA SER A 142 10.10 14.25 2.25
C SER A 142 8.65 14.69 2.25
N CYS A 143 7.75 13.95 2.91
CA CYS A 143 6.34 14.27 3.02
C CYS A 143 5.90 14.32 4.49
N SER A 144 4.94 15.17 4.79
CA SER A 144 4.41 15.45 6.13
C SER A 144 2.91 15.69 6.06
N SER A 145 2.22 15.48 7.18
CA SER A 145 0.75 15.47 7.24
C SER A 145 0.13 14.44 6.30
N TYR A 146 -1.08 13.99 6.63
CA TYR A 146 -1.82 13.13 5.73
C TYR A 146 -3.31 13.40 5.86
N VAL A 147 -4.04 13.07 4.80
CA VAL A 147 -5.49 12.96 4.80
C VAL A 147 -5.83 11.65 4.12
N LEU A 148 -6.70 10.86 4.74
CA LEU A 148 -7.29 9.68 4.13
C LEU A 148 -8.80 9.94 4.00
N GLU A 149 -9.26 10.08 2.76
CA GLU A 149 -10.67 10.36 2.45
C GLU A 149 -11.36 9.09 1.96
N GLY A 150 -12.53 8.79 2.54
CA GLY A 150 -13.36 7.65 2.14
C GLY A 150 -12.63 6.31 2.23
N ASN A 151 -11.65 6.18 3.13
CA ASN A 151 -10.80 5.00 3.31
C ASN A 151 -10.05 4.55 2.05
N ARG A 152 -9.90 5.41 1.03
CA ARG A 152 -9.29 5.03 -0.26
C ARG A 152 -8.35 6.09 -0.82
N ASN A 153 -8.67 7.38 -0.66
CA ASN A 153 -7.92 8.46 -1.28
C ASN A 153 -6.93 9.01 -0.26
N PHE A 154 -5.65 8.71 -0.45
CA PHE A 154 -4.57 9.17 0.41
C PHE A 154 -3.88 10.40 -0.16
N GLN A 155 -3.75 11.44 0.64
CA GLN A 155 -3.05 12.67 0.33
C GLN A 155 -2.02 12.97 1.40
N SER A 156 -0.91 13.60 1.01
CA SER A 156 0.14 14.05 1.94
C SER A 156 0.78 15.33 1.41
N LYS A 157 1.35 16.17 2.29
CA LYS A 157 2.11 17.34 1.85
C LYS A 157 3.54 16.92 1.57
N CYS A 158 3.97 17.04 0.33
CA CYS A 158 5.28 16.58 -0.11
C CYS A 158 6.14 17.75 -0.58
N ARG A 159 7.43 17.69 -0.25
CA ARG A 159 8.43 18.64 -0.73
C ARG A 159 8.82 18.32 -2.17
N ASN A 160 8.80 19.32 -3.05
CA ASN A 160 9.26 19.19 -4.43
C ASN A 160 10.76 19.51 -4.57
N ASN A 161 11.31 19.37 -5.78
CA ASN A 161 12.74 19.61 -6.05
C ASN A 161 13.15 21.07 -5.90
N ALA A 162 12.19 22.00 -5.96
CA ALA A 162 12.41 23.43 -5.68
C ALA A 162 12.37 23.76 -4.17
N GLY A 163 12.15 22.75 -3.30
CA GLY A 163 12.08 22.91 -1.85
C GLY A 163 10.70 23.36 -1.33
N ALA A 164 9.75 23.67 -2.21
CA ALA A 164 8.38 24.00 -1.82
C ALA A 164 7.62 22.76 -1.35
N THR A 165 6.80 22.90 -0.32
CA THR A 165 5.97 21.80 0.22
C THR A 165 4.51 22.06 -0.08
N ASN A 166 3.90 21.21 -0.89
CA ASN A 166 2.51 21.33 -1.34
C ASN A 166 1.76 20.02 -1.13
N TRP A 167 0.43 20.06 -1.13
CA TRP A 167 -0.37 18.83 -1.17
C TRP A 167 -0.13 18.09 -2.48
N ALA A 168 0.28 16.83 -2.37
CA ALA A 168 0.27 15.90 -3.49
C ALA A 168 -1.18 15.56 -3.86
N TRP A 169 -1.41 15.24 -5.14
CA TRP A 169 -2.71 14.75 -5.60
C TRP A 169 -3.11 13.48 -4.85
N ALA A 170 -4.41 13.30 -4.67
CA ALA A 170 -4.97 12.14 -4.03
C ALA A 170 -4.58 10.86 -4.77
N LYS A 171 -3.93 9.95 -4.06
CA LYS A 171 -3.63 8.61 -4.55
C LYS A 171 -4.72 7.65 -4.09
N ASN A 172 -5.39 7.01 -5.05
CA ASN A 172 -6.39 6.01 -4.74
C ASN A 172 -5.69 4.69 -4.39
N LEU A 173 -5.72 4.32 -3.12
CA LEU A 173 -5.06 3.14 -2.58
C LEU A 173 -5.62 1.83 -3.16
N GLU A 174 -6.89 1.78 -3.61
CA GLU A 174 -7.43 0.59 -4.30
C GLU A 174 -6.65 0.21 -5.56
N GLU A 175 -5.92 1.16 -6.18
CA GLU A 175 -5.22 0.91 -7.43
C GLU A 175 -4.15 -0.17 -7.28
N ARG A 176 -3.44 -0.17 -6.15
CA ARG A 176 -2.27 -1.05 -5.93
C ARG A 176 -2.24 -1.71 -4.55
N ILE A 177 -3.14 -1.37 -3.62
CA ILE A 177 -3.22 -2.05 -2.33
C ILE A 177 -4.32 -3.11 -2.40
N HIS A 178 -3.97 -4.32 -1.95
CA HIS A 178 -4.82 -5.49 -2.03
C HIS A 178 -4.84 -6.23 -0.70
N ASN A 179 -5.91 -6.99 -0.48
CA ASN A 179 -5.99 -7.96 0.60
C ASN A 179 -5.64 -9.35 0.07
N TRP A 180 -4.54 -9.93 0.55
CA TRP A 180 -4.12 -11.29 0.25
C TRP A 180 -4.38 -12.17 1.46
N ASN A 181 -5.57 -12.77 1.48
CA ASN A 181 -5.94 -13.74 2.53
C ASN A 181 -5.86 -13.16 3.96
N GLY A 182 -6.39 -11.95 4.18
CA GLY A 182 -6.35 -11.25 5.46
C GLY A 182 -5.08 -10.42 5.70
N VAL A 183 -4.15 -10.40 4.74
CA VAL A 183 -2.91 -9.62 4.81
C VAL A 183 -2.93 -8.49 3.79
N LEU A 184 -2.83 -7.24 4.25
CA LEU A 184 -2.66 -6.11 3.34
C LEU A 184 -1.27 -6.13 2.70
N GLY A 185 -1.23 -5.84 1.41
CA GLY A 185 0.02 -5.59 0.73
C GLY A 185 -0.18 -4.80 -0.56
N CYS A 186 0.91 -4.48 -1.25
CA CYS A 186 0.87 -3.63 -2.44
C CYS A 186 1.58 -4.24 -3.65
N ASP A 187 1.00 -4.02 -4.83
CA ASP A 187 1.50 -4.50 -6.11
C ASP A 187 2.21 -3.35 -6.87
N VAL A 188 3.52 -3.22 -6.66
CA VAL A 188 4.37 -2.13 -7.17
C VAL A 188 5.70 -2.62 -7.72
#